data_AF-W2RTB1-F1
#
_entry.id   AF-W2RTB1-F1
#
_cell.length_a   1.000
_cell.length_b   1.000
_cell.length_c   1.000
_cell.angle_alpha   90.00
_cell.angle_beta   90.00
_cell.angle_gamma   90.00
#
_symmetry.space_group_name_H-M   'P 1'
#
loop_
_entity.id
_entity.type
_entity.pdbx_description
1 polymer ?
#
loop_
_entity_poly.entity_id
_entity_poly.type
_entity_poly.pdbx_seq_one_letter_code
_entity_poly.pdbx_strand_id
1 'polypeptide(L)'
;MSLLKQALRTGTYEQPPSYSSTMTSLPTRSNTTATSTTMGGSSVSSGDGPQGDPSTSIGLLQERLQAWKHTCGYLEEYIKEVAKVQKTSAKDQDKILKSLSHPLREGHHFDSALGGISGLFENLRANTQSQSNLYVETEKNLHGQVLPILERLHAEIKSKTKELESGAGKGAKAVDAARKVSQKYIDALAQSSARFDSSHGRLAADDDPYVLQRNVNHHLNKQVLEENNNRQDVIAVQNSFQQFEAHVVTTLQTALNSFNQFMSGQADRQKAMFGDIASTASNIPLDFEWNGFRERSSNVLVNPNAPPRSMDNISFPNQGHRATKPLIEGSLERKSRGGVGALTGYKSGYYAITPAGWLHQFKDNDDFHKEPSPEKSIYLPDSTIGAVDGQKFTIKGKDSSGNKLSQKMSISSEFQFKAHTGADAVKWHEIIADMSAGQSTSLPTSPVESRNITPIATHTEAPASTVPPAQESGVVTSPTESGKAAQAAHGSPIATQASPAQAAPAQGLAAPNQNTGLARSSSGAGDGKHYHSGPATNELGEREYVAKQ
;
A
#
# COMPACT_ATOMS: atom_id res chain seq x y z
N MET A 1 1.98 20.79 0.86
CA MET A 1 2.42 22.14 1.31
C MET A 1 1.22 23.11 1.37
N SER A 2 0.24 22.85 2.24
CA SER A 2 -0.89 23.78 2.48
C SER A 2 -1.50 23.59 3.88
N LEU A 3 -1.29 22.44 4.54
CA LEU A 3 -1.80 22.19 5.90
C LEU A 3 -0.80 22.49 7.03
N LEU A 4 0.40 23.01 6.74
CA LEU A 4 1.40 23.38 7.76
C LEU A 4 1.48 24.89 8.06
N LYS A 5 0.64 25.72 7.43
CA LYS A 5 0.63 27.18 7.62
C LYS A 5 -0.50 27.69 8.53
N GLN A 6 -1.32 26.79 9.10
CA GLN A 6 -2.48 27.18 9.91
C GLN A 6 -2.27 27.03 11.44
N ALA A 7 -1.10 26.55 11.88
CA ALA A 7 -0.78 26.38 13.31
C ALA A 7 0.12 27.49 13.91
N LEU A 8 0.39 28.59 13.19
CA LEU A 8 1.30 29.67 13.64
C LEU A 8 0.66 31.07 13.68
N ARG A 9 -0.67 31.17 13.76
CA ARG A 9 -1.36 32.46 14.01
C ARG A 9 -2.43 32.30 15.08
N THR A 10 -2.03 32.46 16.33
CA THR A 10 -2.86 33.04 17.40
C THR A 10 -1.95 33.27 18.61
N GLY A 11 -1.36 34.46 18.69
CA GLY A 11 -0.74 34.96 19.90
C GLY A 11 -1.78 35.71 20.72
N THR A 12 -1.91 35.37 22.00
CA THR A 12 -2.36 36.30 23.03
C THR A 12 -1.29 36.32 24.11
N TYR A 13 -0.75 37.52 24.35
CA TYR A 13 0.32 37.80 25.31
C TYR A 13 -0.35 38.30 26.59
N GLU A 14 -0.16 37.58 27.70
CA GLU A 14 -0.61 38.01 29.03
C GLU A 14 0.63 38.09 29.94
N GLN A 15 0.87 39.25 30.55
CA GLN A 15 2.02 39.50 31.43
C GLN A 15 1.89 38.75 32.77
N PRO A 16 2.98 38.23 33.34
CA PRO A 16 2.98 37.68 34.70
C PRO A 16 3.16 38.78 35.76
N PRO A 17 2.53 38.67 36.96
CA PRO A 17 2.74 39.61 38.05
C PRO A 17 4.07 39.35 38.78
N SER A 18 4.67 40.44 39.25
CA SER A 18 5.88 40.48 40.08
C SER A 18 5.62 39.94 41.49
N TYR A 19 6.48 39.01 41.95
CA TYR A 19 6.53 38.62 43.35
C TYR A 19 7.89 38.91 43.98
N SER A 20 7.81 39.66 45.06
CA SER A 20 8.87 40.16 45.92
C SER A 20 9.53 39.03 46.72
N SER A 21 10.84 39.14 46.92
CA SER A 21 11.64 38.28 47.79
C SER A 21 11.23 38.44 49.26
N THR A 22 10.79 37.36 49.90
CA THR A 22 10.77 37.23 51.35
C THR A 22 11.46 35.94 51.76
N MET A 23 12.62 36.08 52.42
CA MET A 23 13.29 34.98 53.10
C MET A 23 12.39 34.41 54.20
N THR A 24 12.22 33.10 54.22
CA THR A 24 11.70 32.39 55.40
C THR A 24 12.50 31.11 55.61
N SER A 25 13.22 31.13 56.73
CA SER A 25 13.98 30.04 57.33
C SER A 25 13.08 28.83 57.63
N LEU A 26 13.55 27.63 57.29
CA LEU A 26 13.01 26.36 57.81
C LEU A 26 14.14 25.45 58.35
N PRO A 27 13.82 24.55 59.31
CA PRO A 27 14.75 24.11 60.35
C PRO A 27 15.47 22.79 60.04
N THR A 28 16.60 22.62 60.72
CA THR A 28 17.45 21.43 60.76
C THR A 28 16.92 20.39 61.77
N ARG A 29 16.84 19.11 61.37
CA ARG A 29 16.83 17.90 62.25
C ARG A 29 17.49 16.77 61.45
N SER A 30 18.70 16.30 61.82
CA SER A 30 19.09 15.33 62.86
C SER A 30 18.82 13.86 62.50
N ASN A 31 19.92 13.09 62.52
CA ASN A 31 20.13 11.66 62.30
C ASN A 31 19.04 10.69 62.76
N THR A 32 18.91 9.57 62.05
CA THR A 32 18.42 8.31 62.61
C THR A 32 19.05 7.10 61.88
N THR A 33 19.41 6.09 62.67
CA THR A 33 20.19 4.90 62.30
C THR A 33 19.28 3.67 62.13
N ALA A 34 19.48 2.91 61.04
CA ALA A 34 19.31 1.47 60.78
C ALA A 34 17.98 0.71 61.10
N THR A 35 17.39 0.00 60.11
CA THR A 35 17.65 -1.45 59.78
C THR A 35 16.53 -2.10 58.91
N SER A 36 16.96 -2.80 57.85
CA SER A 36 16.36 -3.86 57.00
C SER A 36 14.86 -3.99 56.72
N THR A 37 14.49 -4.10 55.43
CA THR A 37 13.83 -5.30 54.86
C THR A 37 14.04 -5.34 53.33
N THR A 38 14.38 -6.53 52.86
CA THR A 38 14.73 -7.01 51.51
C THR A 38 13.59 -6.95 50.47
N MET A 39 13.89 -6.57 49.23
CA MET A 39 13.36 -7.22 48.01
C MET A 39 14.32 -7.00 46.84
N GLY A 40 14.59 -8.09 46.11
CA GLY A 40 15.74 -8.25 45.21
C GLY A 40 15.68 -7.51 43.88
N GLY A 41 16.86 -7.06 43.45
CA GLY A 41 17.19 -6.62 42.10
C GLY A 41 18.65 -6.98 41.83
N SER A 42 18.86 -7.76 40.78
CA SER A 42 20.09 -8.44 40.41
C SER A 42 21.34 -7.56 40.44
N SER A 43 22.31 -7.93 41.27
CA SER A 43 23.65 -7.37 41.31
C SER A 43 24.43 -7.78 40.05
N VAL A 44 24.64 -6.85 39.13
CA VAL A 44 25.77 -6.93 38.20
C VAL A 44 27.02 -6.66 39.02
N SER A 45 27.73 -7.73 39.37
CA SER A 45 29.05 -7.67 39.99
C SER A 45 30.02 -7.02 39.00
N SER A 46 30.21 -5.71 39.12
CA SER A 46 31.37 -5.03 38.55
C SER A 46 32.42 -5.02 39.65
N GLY A 47 33.40 -5.92 39.51
CA GLY A 47 34.59 -5.91 40.33
C GLY A 47 35.34 -4.61 40.10
N ASP A 48 35.12 -3.66 40.99
CA ASP A 48 35.82 -2.39 41.03
C ASP A 48 37.18 -2.63 41.70
N GLY A 49 38.23 -2.74 40.87
CA GLY A 49 39.60 -2.63 41.34
C GLY A 49 39.89 -1.20 41.80
N PRO A 50 41.00 -0.94 42.51
CA PRO A 50 41.25 0.36 43.15
C PRO A 50 41.27 1.48 42.10
N GLN A 51 40.17 2.23 42.03
CA GLN A 51 39.98 3.41 41.20
C GLN A 51 41.09 4.41 41.55
N GLY A 52 41.99 4.68 40.60
CA GLY A 52 43.09 5.62 40.82
C GLY A 52 42.55 6.98 41.27
N ASP A 53 43.29 7.69 42.13
CA ASP A 53 42.90 9.01 42.61
C ASP A 53 42.70 9.97 41.42
N PRO A 54 41.47 10.47 41.16
CA PRO A 54 41.16 11.36 40.04
C PRO A 54 41.84 12.72 40.16
N SER A 55 42.42 13.04 41.33
CA SER A 55 43.26 14.24 41.51
C SER A 55 44.59 14.16 40.74
N THR A 56 44.96 12.97 40.24
CA THR A 56 46.17 12.74 39.44
C THR A 56 45.86 12.71 37.95
N SER A 57 46.79 13.20 37.12
CA SER A 57 46.62 13.20 35.65
C SER A 57 46.31 11.80 35.09
N ILE A 58 46.89 10.75 35.68
CA ILE A 58 46.67 9.37 35.25
C ILE A 58 45.30 8.86 35.67
N GLY A 59 44.85 9.14 36.90
CA GLY A 59 43.50 8.77 37.36
C GLY A 59 42.42 9.41 36.50
N LEU A 60 42.57 10.70 36.16
CA LEU A 60 41.66 11.41 35.26
C LEU A 60 41.61 10.77 33.84
N LEU A 61 42.75 10.37 33.29
CA LEU A 61 42.80 9.69 31.98
C LEU A 61 42.14 8.30 32.03
N GLN A 62 42.19 7.62 33.17
CA GLN A 62 41.53 6.34 33.36
C GLN A 62 40.00 6.50 33.39
N GLU A 63 39.49 7.49 34.12
CA GLU A 63 38.05 7.87 34.09
C GLU A 63 37.61 8.26 32.67
N ARG A 64 38.45 8.99 31.95
CA ARG A 64 38.19 9.36 30.55
C ARG A 64 38.03 8.14 29.63
N LEU A 65 38.87 7.10 29.76
CA LEU A 65 38.70 5.85 29.01
C LEU A 65 37.43 5.09 29.42
N GLN A 66 37.07 5.10 30.71
CA GLN A 66 35.82 4.51 31.17
C GLN A 66 34.61 5.21 30.52
N ALA A 67 34.62 6.54 30.42
CA ALA A 67 33.56 7.28 29.72
C ALA A 67 33.45 6.90 28.23
N TRP A 68 34.57 6.75 27.52
CA TRP A 68 34.56 6.28 26.13
C TRP A 68 34.06 4.84 25.99
N LYS A 69 34.45 3.96 26.91
CA LYS A 69 33.96 2.58 26.96
C LYS A 69 32.44 2.53 27.12
N HIS A 70 31.87 3.33 28.03
CA HIS A 70 30.41 3.43 28.20
C HIS A 70 29.73 3.97 26.95
N THR A 71 30.29 5.03 26.34
CA THR A 71 29.77 5.61 25.09
C THR A 71 29.68 4.58 23.97
N CYS A 72 30.76 3.82 23.76
CA CYS A 72 30.80 2.76 22.75
C CYS A 72 29.79 1.64 23.07
N GLY A 73 29.72 1.20 24.33
CA GLY A 73 28.75 0.18 24.77
C GLY A 73 27.29 0.60 24.60
N TYR A 74 26.94 1.86 24.85
CA TYR A 74 25.59 2.37 24.61
C TYR A 74 25.23 2.37 23.13
N LEU A 75 26.19 2.73 22.26
CA LEU A 75 25.95 2.69 20.82
C LEU A 75 25.80 1.26 20.30
N GLU A 76 26.61 0.31 20.79
CA GLU A 76 26.44 -1.11 20.47
C GLU A 76 25.03 -1.59 20.83
N GLU A 77 24.55 -1.27 22.04
CA GLU A 77 23.23 -1.69 22.50
C GLU A 77 22.12 -1.07 21.65
N TYR A 78 22.24 0.22 21.33
CA TYR A 78 21.30 0.90 20.44
C TYR A 78 21.20 0.20 19.08
N ILE A 79 22.34 -0.11 18.43
CA ILE A 79 22.34 -0.78 17.13
C ILE A 79 21.78 -2.20 17.23
N LYS A 80 22.06 -2.92 18.32
CA LYS A 80 21.46 -4.25 18.59
C LYS A 80 19.94 -4.18 18.70
N GLU A 81 19.40 -3.20 19.41
CA GLU A 81 17.95 -3.00 19.51
C GLU A 81 17.33 -2.63 18.16
N VAL A 82 17.96 -1.76 17.38
CA VAL A 82 17.48 -1.47 16.01
C VAL A 82 17.49 -2.73 15.14
N ALA A 83 18.53 -3.57 15.21
CA ALA A 83 18.57 -4.84 14.48
C ALA A 83 17.43 -5.80 14.91
N LYS A 84 17.10 -5.87 16.20
CA LYS A 84 15.94 -6.64 16.69
C LYS A 84 14.61 -6.12 16.13
N VAL A 85 14.45 -4.79 16.02
CA VAL A 85 13.27 -4.19 15.37
C VAL A 85 13.20 -4.60 13.91
N GLN A 86 14.31 -4.50 13.16
CA GLN A 86 14.36 -4.93 11.75
C GLN A 86 13.92 -6.38 11.57
N LYS A 87 14.39 -7.30 12.42
CA LYS A 87 13.95 -8.70 12.44
C LYS A 87 12.47 -8.88 12.72
N THR A 88 11.91 -8.08 13.62
CA THR A 88 10.48 -8.13 13.96
C THR A 88 9.64 -7.59 12.81
N SER A 89 10.04 -6.49 12.20
CA SER A 89 9.39 -5.91 11.03
C SER A 89 9.34 -6.89 9.85
N ALA A 90 10.38 -7.69 9.62
CA ALA A 90 10.34 -8.75 8.61
C ALA A 90 9.21 -9.76 8.87
N LYS A 91 9.07 -10.24 10.12
CA LYS A 91 8.00 -11.16 10.52
C LYS A 91 6.62 -10.55 10.38
N ASP A 92 6.48 -9.26 10.67
CA ASP A 92 5.21 -8.56 10.51
C ASP A 92 4.85 -8.37 9.03
N GLN A 93 5.82 -8.13 8.15
CA GLN A 93 5.60 -8.16 6.70
C GLN A 93 5.17 -9.54 6.21
N ASP A 94 5.72 -10.63 6.75
CA ASP A 94 5.25 -11.98 6.41
C ASP A 94 3.80 -12.23 6.84
N LYS A 95 3.33 -11.60 7.94
CA LYS A 95 1.91 -11.64 8.32
C LYS A 95 1.04 -10.84 7.36
N ILE A 96 1.49 -9.66 6.95
CA ILE A 96 0.81 -8.83 5.95
C ILE A 96 0.70 -9.61 4.64
N LEU A 97 1.77 -10.27 4.20
CA LEU A 97 1.79 -11.10 3.00
C LEU A 97 0.73 -12.21 3.04
N LYS A 98 0.54 -12.86 4.20
CA LYS A 98 -0.50 -13.90 4.39
C LYS A 98 -1.93 -13.36 4.29
N SER A 99 -2.15 -12.06 4.50
CA SER A 99 -3.47 -11.44 4.30
C SER A 99 -3.84 -11.33 2.82
N LEU A 100 -2.85 -11.33 1.93
CA LEU A 100 -3.03 -11.32 0.48
C LEU A 100 -3.32 -12.74 -0.01
N SER A 101 -4.59 -13.18 0.11
CA SER A 101 -5.03 -14.51 -0.32
C SER A 101 -4.52 -14.85 -1.73
N HIS A 102 -3.88 -16.02 -1.88
CA HIS A 102 -3.39 -16.51 -3.17
C HIS A 102 -3.88 -17.94 -3.45
N PRO A 103 -4.51 -18.19 -4.62
CA PRO A 103 -4.98 -17.18 -5.57
C PRO A 103 -6.10 -16.30 -4.96
N LEU A 104 -6.43 -15.19 -5.62
CA LEU A 104 -7.54 -14.33 -5.22
C LEU A 104 -8.84 -15.15 -5.07
N ARG A 105 -9.58 -14.93 -3.99
CA ARG A 105 -10.92 -15.50 -3.84
C ARG A 105 -11.81 -14.96 -4.96
N GLU A 106 -12.62 -15.83 -5.54
CA GLU A 106 -13.48 -15.48 -6.68
C GLU A 106 -12.67 -14.89 -7.87
N GLY A 107 -11.40 -15.29 -7.99
CA GLY A 107 -10.46 -14.75 -8.99
C GLY A 107 -10.92 -14.88 -10.44
N HIS A 108 -11.83 -15.82 -10.75
CA HIS A 108 -12.39 -16.03 -12.09
C HIS A 108 -13.22 -14.84 -12.62
N HIS A 109 -13.64 -13.91 -11.75
CA HIS A 109 -14.30 -12.67 -12.17
C HIS A 109 -13.32 -11.67 -12.77
N PHE A 110 -12.04 -11.71 -12.37
CA PHE A 110 -11.02 -10.78 -12.84
C PHE A 110 -10.29 -11.34 -14.05
N ASP A 111 -9.84 -10.45 -14.93
CA ASP A 111 -8.99 -10.88 -16.03
C ASP A 111 -7.65 -11.40 -15.51
N SER A 112 -7.14 -12.47 -16.14
CA SER A 112 -5.83 -13.05 -15.83
C SER A 112 -4.70 -12.37 -16.61
N ALA A 113 -5.04 -11.57 -17.64
CA ALA A 113 -4.07 -10.78 -18.38
C ALA A 113 -3.37 -9.74 -17.49
N LEU A 114 -2.13 -9.42 -17.84
CA LEU A 114 -1.36 -8.37 -17.18
C LEU A 114 -2.06 -7.02 -17.34
N GLY A 115 -2.08 -6.21 -16.27
CA GLY A 115 -2.66 -4.87 -16.28
C GLY A 115 -4.03 -4.75 -15.61
N GLY A 116 -4.60 -5.85 -15.12
CA GLY A 116 -5.82 -5.86 -14.30
C GLY A 116 -5.60 -5.97 -12.80
N ILE A 117 -6.69 -6.18 -12.08
CA ILE A 117 -6.76 -6.38 -10.62
C ILE A 117 -5.97 -7.62 -10.19
N SER A 118 -6.02 -8.70 -10.97
CA SER A 118 -5.19 -9.90 -10.71
C SER A 118 -3.69 -9.55 -10.69
N GLY A 119 -3.24 -8.76 -11.67
CA GLY A 119 -1.88 -8.27 -11.77
C GLY A 119 -1.51 -7.33 -10.62
N LEU A 120 -2.43 -6.45 -10.20
CA LEU A 120 -2.23 -5.56 -9.05
C LEU A 120 -2.01 -6.36 -7.75
N PHE A 121 -2.80 -7.39 -7.49
CA PHE A 121 -2.62 -8.21 -6.28
C PHE A 121 -1.34 -9.05 -6.32
N GLU A 122 -0.88 -9.45 -7.50
CA GLU A 122 0.42 -10.10 -7.65
C GLU A 122 1.57 -9.11 -7.42
N ASN A 123 1.46 -7.89 -7.96
CA ASN A 123 2.40 -6.81 -7.68
C ASN A 123 2.47 -6.46 -6.18
N LEU A 124 1.32 -6.37 -5.52
CA LEU A 124 1.23 -6.11 -4.08
C LEU A 124 1.93 -7.21 -3.27
N ARG A 125 1.76 -8.47 -3.66
CA ARG A 125 2.43 -9.63 -3.03
C ARG A 125 3.93 -9.58 -3.24
N ALA A 126 4.39 -9.38 -4.48
CA ALA A 126 5.80 -9.30 -4.82
C ALA A 126 6.50 -8.17 -4.05
N ASN A 127 5.89 -6.98 -4.01
CA ASN A 127 6.40 -5.87 -3.23
C ASN A 127 6.39 -6.16 -1.72
N THR A 128 5.32 -6.73 -1.16
CA THR A 128 5.29 -7.06 0.28
C THR A 128 6.37 -8.10 0.65
N GLN A 129 6.57 -9.13 -0.18
CA GLN A 129 7.63 -10.11 0.01
C GLN A 129 9.03 -9.48 -0.06
N SER A 130 9.24 -8.58 -1.02
CA SER A 130 10.49 -7.85 -1.14
C SER A 130 10.74 -6.92 0.06
N GLN A 131 9.69 -6.32 0.66
CA GLN A 131 9.82 -5.53 1.89
C GLN A 131 10.31 -6.41 3.04
N SER A 132 9.71 -7.60 3.22
CA SER A 132 10.18 -8.58 4.22
C SER A 132 11.66 -8.91 4.03
N ASN A 133 12.08 -9.20 2.79
CA ASN A 133 13.47 -9.49 2.47
C ASN A 133 14.42 -8.32 2.78
N LEU A 134 14.00 -7.07 2.52
CA LEU A 134 14.79 -5.87 2.84
C LEU A 134 14.99 -5.70 4.34
N TYR A 135 13.98 -5.99 5.16
CA TYR A 135 14.11 -5.98 6.62
C TYR A 135 15.12 -7.03 7.10
N VAL A 136 15.08 -8.24 6.55
CA VAL A 136 16.07 -9.31 6.85
C VAL A 136 17.48 -8.93 6.40
N GLU A 137 17.63 -8.38 5.19
CA GLU A 137 18.92 -7.92 4.67
C GLU A 137 19.51 -6.83 5.56
N THR A 138 18.70 -5.85 5.96
CA THR A 138 19.14 -4.74 6.82
C THR A 138 19.57 -5.24 8.19
N GLU A 139 18.81 -6.13 8.83
CA GLU A 139 19.21 -6.77 10.10
C GLU A 139 20.58 -7.45 10.00
N LYS A 140 20.79 -8.24 8.94
CA LYS A 140 22.08 -8.91 8.71
C LYS A 140 23.21 -7.93 8.47
N ASN A 141 22.97 -6.83 7.75
CA ASN A 141 23.99 -5.79 7.53
C ASN A 141 24.35 -5.06 8.82
N LEU A 142 23.38 -4.77 9.70
CA LEU A 142 23.66 -4.18 11.01
C LEU A 142 24.53 -5.11 11.86
N HIS A 143 24.23 -6.41 11.88
CA HIS A 143 25.03 -7.41 12.59
C HIS A 143 26.39 -7.69 11.97
N GLY A 144 26.47 -7.75 10.65
CA GLY A 144 27.68 -8.17 9.93
C GLY A 144 28.65 -7.04 9.60
N GLN A 145 28.21 -5.78 9.62
CA GLN A 145 29.02 -4.65 9.16
C GLN A 145 29.11 -3.52 10.18
N VAL A 146 28.00 -3.13 10.84
CA VAL A 146 28.01 -2.00 11.78
C VAL A 146 28.53 -2.42 13.15
N LEU A 147 27.93 -3.46 13.76
CA LEU A 147 28.32 -3.92 15.10
C LEU A 147 29.80 -4.34 15.21
N PRO A 148 30.40 -5.04 14.23
CA PRO A 148 31.81 -5.44 14.33
C PRO A 148 32.78 -4.26 14.42
N ILE A 149 32.44 -3.10 13.83
CA ILE A 149 33.24 -1.88 13.95
C ILE A 149 33.27 -1.40 15.41
N LEU A 150 32.09 -1.40 16.06
CA LEU A 150 31.94 -0.97 17.45
C LEU A 150 32.57 -1.97 18.43
N GLU A 151 32.35 -3.28 18.23
CA GLU A 151 32.93 -4.33 19.07
C GLU A 151 34.46 -4.31 19.04
N ARG A 152 35.04 -4.06 17.86
CA ARG A 152 36.48 -3.86 17.71
C ARG A 152 36.94 -2.62 18.47
N LEU A 153 36.26 -1.48 18.31
CA LEU A 153 36.59 -0.25 19.02
C LEU A 153 36.54 -0.43 20.54
N HIS A 154 35.53 -1.15 21.04
CA HIS A 154 35.41 -1.47 22.47
C HIS A 154 36.58 -2.32 22.96
N ALA A 155 37.04 -3.31 22.17
CA ALA A 155 38.24 -4.08 22.47
C ALA A 155 39.50 -3.20 22.48
N GLU A 156 39.64 -2.28 21.53
CA GLU A 156 40.74 -1.31 21.46
C GLU A 156 40.77 -0.39 22.70
N ILE A 157 39.62 0.12 23.15
CA ILE A 157 39.50 0.92 24.39
C ILE A 157 39.89 0.11 25.62
N LYS A 158 39.44 -1.15 25.72
CA LYS A 158 39.86 -2.06 26.81
C LYS A 158 41.36 -2.30 26.80
N SER A 159 41.96 -2.47 25.62
CA SER A 159 43.41 -2.63 25.48
C SER A 159 44.15 -1.37 25.94
N LYS A 160 43.70 -0.18 25.53
CA LYS A 160 44.31 1.09 25.94
C LYS A 160 44.20 1.34 27.44
N THR A 161 43.10 0.89 28.06
CA THR A 161 42.90 0.94 29.52
C THR A 161 43.97 0.11 30.24
N LYS A 162 44.19 -1.14 29.81
CA LYS A 162 45.23 -2.00 30.39
C LYS A 162 46.64 -1.46 30.18
N GLU A 163 46.90 -0.89 28.99
CA GLU A 163 48.17 -0.23 28.68
C GLU A 163 48.45 0.90 29.68
N LEU A 164 47.46 1.80 29.89
CA LEU A 164 47.58 2.89 30.86
C LEU A 164 47.83 2.36 32.27
N GLU A 165 47.06 1.39 32.75
CA GLU A 165 47.20 0.81 34.08
C GLU A 165 48.58 0.16 34.31
N SER A 166 49.15 -0.49 33.29
CA SER A 166 50.46 -1.13 33.37
C SER A 166 51.64 -0.17 33.30
N GLY A 167 51.47 0.97 32.62
CA GLY A 167 52.47 2.05 32.51
C GLY A 167 52.41 3.06 33.65
N ALA A 168 51.24 3.21 34.27
CA ALA A 168 50.96 4.15 35.34
C ALA A 168 51.84 3.92 36.58
N GLY A 169 52.42 5.01 37.08
CA GLY A 169 53.02 5.04 38.43
C GLY A 169 54.49 4.63 38.54
N LYS A 170 55.17 4.23 37.46
CA LYS A 170 56.63 4.01 37.49
C LYS A 170 57.39 5.31 37.76
N GLY A 171 57.11 6.36 37.00
CA GLY A 171 57.72 7.68 37.20
C GLY A 171 57.35 8.30 38.55
N ALA A 172 56.08 8.20 38.96
CA ALA A 172 55.62 8.70 40.26
C ALA A 172 56.37 8.03 41.44
N LYS A 173 56.58 6.70 41.40
CA LYS A 173 57.35 5.99 42.43
C LYS A 173 58.82 6.43 42.46
N ALA A 174 59.43 6.71 41.30
CA ALA A 174 60.81 7.21 41.22
C ALA A 174 60.94 8.61 41.85
N VAL A 175 59.98 9.50 41.57
CA VAL A 175 59.87 10.83 42.18
C VAL A 175 59.73 10.72 43.70
N ASP A 176 58.81 9.88 44.20
CA ASP A 176 58.62 9.69 45.63
C ASP A 176 59.86 9.13 46.33
N ALA A 177 60.58 8.21 45.69
CA ALA A 177 61.83 7.68 46.21
C ALA A 177 62.93 8.77 46.29
N ALA A 178 63.08 9.58 45.23
CA ALA A 178 64.04 10.67 45.21
C ALA A 178 63.71 11.74 46.26
N ARG A 179 62.43 12.08 46.44
CA ARG A 179 61.94 13.03 47.44
C ARG A 179 62.20 12.56 48.88
N LYS A 180 62.03 11.27 49.18
CA LYS A 180 62.36 10.72 50.50
C LYS A 180 63.85 10.87 50.82
N VAL A 181 64.72 10.65 49.83
CA VAL A 181 66.17 10.77 50.00
C VAL A 181 66.59 12.23 50.17
N SER A 182 66.07 13.14 49.35
CA SER A 182 66.38 14.58 49.50
C SER A 182 65.93 15.11 50.86
N GLN A 183 64.72 14.77 51.31
CA GLN A 183 64.20 15.17 52.62
C GLN A 183 65.09 14.68 53.76
N LYS A 184 65.55 13.42 53.71
CA LYS A 184 66.47 12.86 54.71
C LYS A 184 67.74 13.72 54.87
N TYR A 185 68.34 14.18 53.78
CA TYR A 185 69.54 15.02 53.83
C TYR A 185 69.24 16.46 54.25
N ILE A 186 68.07 17.01 53.90
CA ILE A 186 67.61 18.32 54.38
C ILE A 186 67.47 18.30 55.90
N ASP A 187 66.82 17.26 56.44
CA ASP A 187 66.63 17.09 57.88
C ASP A 187 67.98 16.89 58.60
N ALA A 188 68.88 16.10 58.01
CA ALA A 188 70.24 15.89 58.56
C ALA A 188 71.05 17.20 58.59
N LEU A 189 70.99 18.00 57.52
CA LEU A 189 71.63 19.31 57.47
C LEU A 189 71.07 20.26 58.53
N ALA A 190 69.75 20.30 58.70
CA ALA A 190 69.11 21.15 59.71
C ALA A 190 69.54 20.77 61.13
N GLN A 191 69.56 19.47 61.44
CA GLN A 191 70.01 18.96 62.73
C GLN A 191 71.49 19.24 62.98
N SER A 192 72.36 19.01 61.99
CA SER A 192 73.79 19.27 62.13
C SER A 192 74.09 20.76 62.32
N SER A 193 73.43 21.64 61.57
CA SER A 193 73.61 23.10 61.69
C SER A 193 73.22 23.59 63.10
N ALA A 194 72.10 23.11 63.64
CA ALA A 194 71.71 23.43 65.02
C ALA A 194 72.71 22.88 66.05
N ARG A 195 73.27 21.69 65.82
CA ARG A 195 74.31 21.11 66.68
C ARG A 195 75.59 21.94 66.65
N PHE A 196 76.03 22.39 65.47
CA PHE A 196 77.21 23.25 65.29
C PHE A 196 77.14 24.49 66.20
N ASP A 197 75.99 25.17 66.20
CA ASP A 197 75.74 26.37 67.00
C ASP A 197 75.76 26.07 68.52
N SER A 198 75.24 24.91 68.93
CA SER A 198 75.17 24.51 70.35
C SER A 198 76.46 23.88 70.90
N SER A 199 77.30 23.27 70.06
CA SER A 199 78.48 22.48 70.46
C SER A 199 79.81 23.23 70.35
N HIS A 200 79.79 24.54 70.07
CA HIS A 200 80.97 25.36 69.78
C HIS A 200 81.84 24.77 68.64
N GLY A 201 81.20 24.24 67.59
CA GLY A 201 81.87 23.78 66.38
C GLY A 201 82.55 22.40 66.45
N ARG A 202 82.31 21.60 67.50
CA ARG A 202 82.79 20.20 67.56
C ARG A 202 81.77 19.26 66.92
N LEU A 203 82.05 18.80 65.70
CA LEU A 203 81.25 17.82 64.95
C LEU A 203 82.15 16.72 64.34
N ALA A 204 81.57 15.56 64.04
CA ALA A 204 82.23 14.53 63.22
C ALA A 204 82.30 14.99 61.76
N ALA A 205 83.30 14.51 61.00
CA ALA A 205 83.50 14.92 59.61
C ALA A 205 82.29 14.62 58.70
N ASP A 206 81.59 13.49 58.93
CA ASP A 206 80.39 13.12 58.18
C ASP A 206 79.17 13.96 58.54
N ASP A 207 79.17 14.56 59.73
CA ASP A 207 78.15 15.48 60.20
C ASP A 207 78.48 16.93 59.85
N ASP A 208 79.54 17.23 59.10
CA ASP A 208 79.89 18.61 58.75
C ASP A 208 78.75 19.28 57.91
N PRO A 209 78.20 20.43 58.35
CA PRO A 209 77.13 21.12 57.63
C PRO A 209 77.46 21.45 56.18
N TYR A 210 78.72 21.77 55.85
CA TYR A 210 79.15 22.04 54.48
C TYR A 210 79.08 20.79 53.61
N VAL A 211 79.48 19.62 54.12
CA VAL A 211 79.38 18.34 53.40
C VAL A 211 77.91 17.95 53.20
N LEU A 212 77.08 18.09 54.24
CA LEU A 212 75.64 17.83 54.17
C LEU A 212 74.93 18.76 53.18
N GLN A 213 75.30 20.03 53.11
CA GLN A 213 74.76 20.98 52.13
C GLN A 213 75.05 20.55 50.68
N ARG A 214 76.26 20.03 50.41
CA ARG A 214 76.59 19.48 49.09
C ARG A 214 75.76 18.25 48.76
N ASN A 215 75.52 17.37 49.74
CA ASN A 215 74.64 16.21 49.57
C ASN A 215 73.19 16.61 49.32
N VAL A 216 72.67 17.62 50.03
CA VAL A 216 71.34 18.21 49.77
C VAL A 216 71.24 18.70 48.33
N ASN A 217 72.20 19.50 47.86
CA ASN A 217 72.22 20.00 46.48
C ASN A 217 72.25 18.87 45.44
N HIS A 218 73.06 17.82 45.67
CA HIS A 218 73.13 16.66 44.79
C HIS A 218 71.80 15.91 44.71
N HIS A 219 71.18 15.60 45.86
CA HIS A 219 69.94 14.83 45.91
C HIS A 219 68.71 15.64 45.48
N LEU A 220 68.67 16.95 45.73
CA LEU A 220 67.64 17.83 45.18
C LEU A 220 67.74 17.91 43.67
N ASN A 221 68.95 18.07 43.10
CA ASN A 221 69.12 18.03 41.65
C ASN A 221 68.63 16.69 41.06
N LYS A 222 68.95 15.56 41.71
CA LYS A 222 68.41 14.25 41.32
C LYS A 222 66.88 14.21 41.37
N GLN A 223 66.25 14.71 42.44
CA GLN A 223 64.78 14.78 42.53
C GLN A 223 64.19 15.61 41.38
N VAL A 224 64.76 16.77 41.07
CA VAL A 224 64.31 17.62 39.96
C VAL A 224 64.42 16.89 38.62
N LEU A 225 65.49 16.13 38.41
CA LEU A 225 65.64 15.30 37.20
C LEU A 225 64.54 14.22 37.11
N GLU A 226 64.25 13.51 38.19
CA GLU A 226 63.17 12.51 38.21
C GLU A 226 61.78 13.14 38.02
N GLU A 227 61.52 14.31 38.61
CA GLU A 227 60.27 15.06 38.44
C GLU A 227 60.09 15.53 36.99
N ASN A 228 61.15 16.03 36.36
CA ASN A 228 61.14 16.42 34.95
C ASN A 228 60.94 15.21 34.03
N ASN A 229 61.59 14.08 34.31
CA ASN A 229 61.40 12.84 33.55
C ASN A 229 59.95 12.36 33.64
N ASN A 230 59.39 12.26 34.85
CA ASN A 230 58.00 11.87 35.06
C ASN A 230 57.03 12.84 34.38
N ARG A 231 57.32 14.16 34.38
CA ARG A 231 56.52 15.14 33.63
C ARG A 231 56.54 14.85 32.13
N GLN A 232 57.70 14.57 31.54
CA GLN A 232 57.80 14.25 30.11
C GLN A 232 57.06 12.95 29.76
N ASP A 233 57.13 11.93 30.63
CA ASP A 233 56.38 10.69 30.46
C ASP A 233 54.86 10.95 30.45
N VAL A 234 54.36 11.77 31.40
CA VAL A 234 52.95 12.15 31.45
C VAL A 234 52.52 12.93 30.21
N ILE A 235 53.35 13.86 29.71
CA ILE A 235 53.08 14.59 28.46
C ILE A 235 53.00 13.62 27.26
N ALA A 236 53.90 12.64 27.19
CA ALA A 236 53.88 11.63 26.14
C ALA A 236 52.59 10.78 26.19
N VAL A 237 52.14 10.39 27.38
CA VAL A 237 50.86 9.69 27.58
C VAL A 237 49.70 10.57 27.12
N GLN A 238 49.67 11.85 27.49
CA GLN A 238 48.62 12.79 27.06
C GLN A 238 48.55 12.93 25.52
N ASN A 239 49.70 13.04 24.85
CA ASN A 239 49.76 13.10 23.39
C ASN A 239 49.29 11.79 22.73
N SER A 240 49.63 10.63 23.30
CA SER A 240 49.11 9.34 22.84
C SER A 240 47.59 9.25 22.98
N PHE A 241 47.04 9.78 24.08
CA PHE A 241 45.61 9.86 24.31
C PHE A 241 44.90 10.76 23.30
N GLN A 242 45.45 11.93 23.00
CA GLN A 242 44.88 12.82 21.99
C GLN A 242 44.70 12.12 20.64
N GLN A 243 45.70 11.37 20.20
CA GLN A 243 45.64 10.60 18.96
C GLN A 243 44.63 9.45 19.05
N PHE A 244 44.62 8.74 20.19
CA PHE A 244 43.67 7.66 20.42
C PHE A 244 42.21 8.15 20.42
N GLU A 245 41.91 9.27 21.07
CA GLU A 245 40.56 9.85 21.07
C GLU A 245 40.12 10.28 19.66
N ALA A 246 41.01 10.87 18.87
CA ALA A 246 40.72 11.19 17.47
C ALA A 246 40.35 9.93 16.67
N HIS A 247 41.05 8.81 16.91
CA HIS A 247 40.73 7.51 16.32
C HIS A 247 39.38 6.96 16.80
N VAL A 248 39.08 7.04 18.10
CA VAL A 248 37.79 6.64 18.68
C VAL A 248 36.64 7.38 18.00
N VAL A 249 36.73 8.70 17.91
CA VAL A 249 35.68 9.53 17.27
C VAL A 249 35.53 9.19 15.79
N THR A 250 36.63 9.03 15.06
CA THR A 250 36.61 8.67 13.63
C THR A 250 35.96 7.30 13.40
N THR A 251 36.21 6.34 14.29
CA THR A 251 35.65 4.99 14.21
C THR A 251 34.15 4.98 14.50
N LEU A 252 33.70 5.76 15.50
CA LEU A 252 32.28 5.97 15.77
C LEU A 252 31.56 6.63 14.58
N GLN A 253 32.15 7.65 13.98
CA GLN A 253 31.61 8.30 12.78
C GLN A 253 31.47 7.30 11.62
N THR A 254 32.48 6.45 11.42
CA THR A 254 32.46 5.40 10.39
C THR A 254 31.30 4.42 10.61
N ALA A 255 31.12 3.95 11.85
CA ALA A 255 30.00 3.07 12.20
C ALA A 255 28.64 3.74 11.96
N LEU A 256 28.46 5.00 12.37
CA LEU A 256 27.22 5.74 12.18
C LEU A 256 26.93 6.07 10.71
N ASN A 257 27.94 6.34 9.90
CA ASN A 257 27.78 6.54 8.46
C ASN A 257 27.34 5.24 7.77
N SER A 258 27.92 4.10 8.15
CA SER A 258 27.50 2.78 7.65
C SER A 258 26.07 2.45 8.07
N PHE A 259 25.72 2.73 9.34
CA PHE A 259 24.35 2.61 9.84
C PHE A 259 23.37 3.45 9.00
N ASN A 260 23.68 4.72 8.77
CA ASN A 260 22.86 5.62 7.96
C ASN A 260 22.68 5.08 6.54
N GLN A 261 23.75 4.61 5.89
CA GLN A 261 23.71 4.06 4.54
C GLN A 261 22.71 2.90 4.40
N PHE A 262 22.69 1.96 5.37
CA PHE A 262 21.75 0.84 5.34
C PHE A 262 20.32 1.29 5.60
N MET A 263 20.11 2.12 6.62
CA MET A 263 18.77 2.59 7.00
C MET A 263 18.14 3.50 5.94
N SER A 264 18.90 4.44 5.38
CA SER A 264 18.42 5.32 4.30
C SER A 264 18.17 4.54 3.03
N GLY A 265 19.07 3.62 2.66
CA GLY A 265 18.91 2.75 1.50
C GLY A 265 17.66 1.87 1.61
N GLN A 266 17.36 1.34 2.80
CA GLN A 266 16.12 0.61 3.05
C GLN A 266 14.89 1.52 2.83
N ALA A 267 14.89 2.72 3.40
CA ALA A 267 13.77 3.65 3.28
C ALA A 267 13.50 4.06 1.83
N ASP A 268 14.54 4.33 1.04
CA ASP A 268 14.41 4.69 -0.38
C ASP A 268 13.83 3.54 -1.20
N ARG A 269 14.28 2.30 -0.98
CA ARG A 269 13.74 1.13 -1.66
C ARG A 269 12.27 0.90 -1.27
N GLN A 270 11.92 0.98 0.01
CA GLN A 270 10.52 0.86 0.44
C GLN A 270 9.62 1.93 -0.21
N LYS A 271 10.10 3.18 -0.29
CA LYS A 271 9.38 4.25 -0.99
C LYS A 271 9.15 3.91 -2.46
N ALA A 272 10.16 3.37 -3.15
CA ALA A 272 10.02 2.95 -4.54
C ALA A 272 8.96 1.86 -4.71
N MET A 273 8.89 0.90 -3.78
CA MET A 273 7.92 -0.20 -3.81
C MET A 273 6.48 0.27 -3.57
N PHE A 274 6.26 1.21 -2.65
CA PHE A 274 4.96 1.86 -2.52
C PHE A 274 4.56 2.64 -3.78
N GLY A 275 5.54 3.29 -4.42
CA GLY A 275 5.35 3.95 -5.71
C GLY A 275 4.95 2.99 -6.83
N ASP A 276 5.58 1.81 -6.88
CA ASP A 276 5.28 0.76 -7.87
C ASP A 276 3.85 0.19 -7.71
N ILE A 277 3.43 -0.07 -6.46
CA ILE A 277 2.04 -0.49 -6.16
C ILE A 277 1.04 0.57 -6.64
N ALA A 278 1.27 1.83 -6.29
CA ALA A 278 0.38 2.92 -6.65
C ALA A 278 0.34 3.15 -8.17
N SER A 279 1.49 3.07 -8.84
CA SER A 279 1.62 3.16 -10.29
C SER A 279 0.86 2.02 -10.98
N THR A 280 1.07 0.78 -10.51
CA THR A 280 0.37 -0.40 -11.04
C THR A 280 -1.14 -0.23 -10.95
N ALA A 281 -1.67 0.22 -9.81
CA ALA A 281 -3.10 0.48 -9.63
C ALA A 281 -3.61 1.60 -10.54
N SER A 282 -2.83 2.67 -10.70
CA SER A 282 -3.23 3.84 -11.51
C SER A 282 -3.22 3.57 -13.01
N ASN A 283 -2.44 2.58 -13.45
CA ASN A 283 -2.33 2.20 -14.86
C ASN A 283 -3.40 1.20 -15.31
N ILE A 284 -4.28 0.73 -14.42
CA ILE A 284 -5.40 -0.16 -14.77
C ILE A 284 -6.44 0.66 -15.54
N PRO A 285 -6.75 0.33 -16.81
CA PRO A 285 -7.83 1.00 -17.53
C PRO A 285 -9.18 0.76 -16.84
N LEU A 286 -10.01 1.80 -16.74
CA LEU A 286 -11.25 1.77 -15.95
C LEU A 286 -12.26 0.72 -16.45
N ASP A 287 -12.21 0.38 -17.74
CA ASP A 287 -13.09 -0.57 -18.41
C ASP A 287 -12.45 -1.97 -18.59
N PHE A 288 -11.19 -2.16 -18.18
CA PHE A 288 -10.43 -3.39 -18.40
C PHE A 288 -11.15 -4.62 -17.86
N GLU A 289 -11.51 -4.60 -16.57
CA GLU A 289 -12.17 -5.73 -15.91
C GLU A 289 -13.56 -6.00 -16.48
N TRP A 290 -14.34 -4.94 -16.73
CA TRP A 290 -15.69 -5.09 -17.26
C TRP A 290 -15.69 -5.68 -18.66
N ASN A 291 -14.78 -5.22 -19.53
CA ASN A 291 -14.67 -5.73 -20.89
C ASN A 291 -14.28 -7.21 -20.89
N GLY A 292 -13.25 -7.59 -20.12
CA GLY A 292 -12.82 -8.99 -19.98
C GLY A 292 -13.91 -9.89 -19.39
N PHE A 293 -14.60 -9.42 -18.33
CA PHE A 293 -15.73 -10.14 -17.73
C PHE A 293 -16.88 -10.32 -18.72
N ARG A 294 -17.25 -9.27 -19.46
CA ARG A 294 -18.33 -9.30 -20.44
C ARG A 294 -18.04 -10.28 -21.58
N GLU A 295 -16.80 -10.31 -22.07
CA GLU A 295 -16.39 -11.22 -23.12
C GLU A 295 -16.46 -12.68 -22.66
N ARG A 296 -15.88 -12.99 -21.48
CA ARG A 296 -15.92 -14.33 -20.89
C ARG A 296 -17.33 -14.81 -20.54
N SER A 297 -18.23 -13.89 -20.18
CA SER A 297 -19.60 -14.19 -19.75
C SER A 297 -20.64 -13.87 -20.82
N SER A 298 -20.22 -13.72 -22.08
CA SER A 298 -21.08 -13.26 -23.18
C SER A 298 -22.26 -14.20 -23.49
N ASN A 299 -22.15 -15.48 -23.14
CA ASN A 299 -23.22 -16.47 -23.26
C ASN A 299 -24.30 -16.34 -22.17
N VAL A 300 -23.97 -15.74 -21.01
CA VAL A 300 -24.89 -15.57 -19.88
C VAL A 300 -25.44 -14.15 -19.81
N LEU A 301 -24.62 -13.16 -20.13
CA LEU A 301 -25.01 -11.77 -20.11
C LEU A 301 -26.00 -11.45 -21.22
N VAL A 302 -26.99 -10.63 -20.89
CA VAL A 302 -27.97 -10.16 -21.86
C VAL A 302 -27.26 -9.29 -22.90
N ASN A 303 -27.42 -9.63 -24.17
CA ASN A 303 -26.92 -8.80 -25.27
C ASN A 303 -27.76 -7.50 -25.36
N PRO A 304 -27.20 -6.32 -25.09
CA PRO A 304 -27.94 -5.06 -25.12
C PRO A 304 -28.38 -4.67 -26.53
N ASN A 305 -27.77 -5.25 -27.57
CA ASN A 305 -28.15 -5.03 -28.96
C ASN A 305 -29.24 -6.00 -29.45
N ALA A 306 -29.65 -6.96 -28.62
CA ALA A 306 -30.77 -7.83 -28.97
C ALA A 306 -32.07 -7.01 -28.94
N PRO A 307 -32.94 -7.15 -29.95
CA PRO A 307 -34.22 -6.46 -29.96
C PRO A 307 -35.07 -6.89 -28.75
N PRO A 308 -35.85 -5.98 -28.15
CA PRO A 308 -36.84 -6.36 -27.15
C PRO A 308 -37.75 -7.47 -27.70
N ARG A 309 -38.14 -8.40 -26.82
CA ARG A 309 -39.14 -9.40 -27.19
C ARG A 309 -40.45 -8.67 -27.50
N SER A 310 -41.02 -8.94 -28.67
CA SER A 310 -42.35 -8.47 -29.07
C SER A 310 -43.27 -9.68 -29.27
N MET A 311 -44.56 -9.51 -29.00
CA MET A 311 -45.58 -10.50 -29.31
C MET A 311 -45.62 -10.83 -30.81
N ASP A 312 -45.27 -9.86 -31.67
CA ASP A 312 -45.19 -10.06 -33.13
C ASP A 312 -44.16 -11.12 -33.52
N ASN A 313 -43.14 -11.32 -32.67
CA ASN A 313 -42.07 -12.29 -32.89
C ASN A 313 -42.32 -13.62 -32.16
N ILE A 314 -43.49 -13.79 -31.54
CA ILE A 314 -43.89 -15.03 -30.86
C ILE A 314 -44.83 -15.79 -31.80
N SER A 315 -44.39 -16.96 -32.25
CA SER A 315 -45.23 -17.92 -32.93
C SER A 315 -45.57 -19.07 -32.00
N PHE A 316 -46.83 -19.50 -32.03
CA PHE A 316 -47.28 -20.68 -31.29
C PHE A 316 -48.18 -21.55 -32.18
N PRO A 317 -48.25 -22.87 -31.93
CA PRO A 317 -49.10 -23.76 -32.71
C PRO A 317 -50.56 -23.28 -32.72
N ASN A 318 -51.21 -23.37 -33.89
CA ASN A 318 -52.60 -22.97 -34.12
C ASN A 318 -52.91 -21.46 -34.04
N GLN A 319 -51.90 -20.57 -33.96
CA GLN A 319 -52.11 -19.11 -33.95
C GLN A 319 -53.01 -18.60 -35.09
N GLY A 320 -52.83 -19.12 -36.30
CA GLY A 320 -53.62 -18.75 -37.49
C GLY A 320 -54.79 -19.68 -37.80
N HIS A 321 -55.14 -20.62 -36.92
CA HIS A 321 -56.13 -21.65 -37.21
C HIS A 321 -57.52 -21.05 -37.46
N ARG A 322 -58.26 -21.54 -38.48
CA ARG A 322 -59.55 -20.95 -38.87
C ARG A 322 -60.55 -20.82 -37.71
N ALA A 323 -60.52 -21.74 -36.74
CA ALA A 323 -61.42 -21.74 -35.59
C ALA A 323 -61.14 -20.63 -34.56
N THR A 324 -59.96 -20.00 -34.59
CA THR A 324 -59.62 -18.88 -33.70
C THR A 324 -59.98 -17.51 -34.31
N LYS A 325 -60.39 -17.47 -35.58
CA LYS A 325 -60.83 -16.26 -36.26
C LYS A 325 -62.35 -16.12 -36.16
N PRO A 326 -62.89 -15.02 -35.60
CA PRO A 326 -64.33 -14.82 -35.51
C PRO A 326 -64.93 -14.63 -36.91
N LEU A 327 -66.18 -15.07 -37.08
CA LEU A 327 -66.98 -14.84 -38.28
C LEU A 327 -67.40 -13.36 -38.38
N ILE A 328 -67.68 -12.76 -37.23
CA ILE A 328 -67.90 -11.33 -37.04
C ILE A 328 -67.58 -10.97 -35.59
N GLU A 329 -67.00 -9.80 -35.38
CA GLU A 329 -66.73 -9.25 -34.06
C GLU A 329 -66.94 -7.73 -34.06
N GLY A 330 -67.25 -7.15 -32.91
CA GLY A 330 -67.49 -5.72 -32.78
C GLY A 330 -68.34 -5.35 -31.58
N SER A 331 -68.55 -4.04 -31.40
CA SER A 331 -69.40 -3.54 -30.32
C SER A 331 -70.88 -3.63 -30.67
N LEU A 332 -71.68 -4.16 -29.75
CA LEU A 332 -73.15 -4.10 -29.81
C LEU A 332 -73.67 -3.55 -28.49
N GLU A 333 -74.80 -2.88 -28.52
CA GLU A 333 -75.50 -2.50 -27.31
C GLU A 333 -76.59 -3.52 -26.97
N ARG A 334 -76.66 -3.97 -25.72
CA ARG A 334 -77.67 -4.92 -25.26
C ARG A 334 -78.55 -4.31 -24.20
N LYS A 335 -79.86 -4.55 -24.28
CA LYS A 335 -80.81 -4.12 -23.25
C LYS A 335 -80.59 -4.90 -21.96
N SER A 336 -80.30 -4.21 -20.85
CA SER A 336 -80.09 -4.85 -19.54
C SER A 336 -81.41 -5.36 -18.95
N ARG A 337 -81.40 -6.57 -18.35
CA ARG A 337 -82.60 -7.23 -17.78
C ARG A 337 -82.76 -7.02 -16.25
N GLY A 338 -82.05 -6.08 -15.64
CA GLY A 338 -81.85 -6.07 -14.18
C GLY A 338 -82.08 -4.75 -13.43
N GLY A 339 -82.89 -3.82 -13.92
CA GLY A 339 -83.18 -2.57 -13.21
C GLY A 339 -84.64 -2.45 -12.78
N VAL A 340 -84.89 -2.34 -11.47
CA VAL A 340 -86.18 -1.90 -10.92
C VAL A 340 -86.31 -0.40 -11.16
N GLY A 341 -87.31 0.03 -11.94
CA GLY A 341 -87.60 1.44 -12.24
C GLY A 341 -86.89 2.00 -13.48
N ALA A 342 -87.70 2.33 -14.49
CA ALA A 342 -87.53 3.15 -15.72
C ALA A 342 -86.18 3.78 -16.19
N LEU A 343 -84.99 3.24 -15.86
CA LEU A 343 -83.68 3.69 -16.36
C LEU A 343 -82.83 2.54 -16.93
N THR A 344 -83.47 1.52 -17.52
CA THR A 344 -82.79 0.39 -18.17
C THR A 344 -82.43 0.70 -19.62
N GLY A 345 -81.29 1.39 -19.79
CA GLY A 345 -80.69 1.66 -21.10
C GLY A 345 -80.03 0.44 -21.75
N TYR A 346 -79.69 0.61 -23.02
CA TYR A 346 -78.79 -0.26 -23.77
C TYR A 346 -77.36 -0.10 -23.23
N LYS A 347 -76.66 -1.21 -22.96
CA LYS A 347 -75.25 -1.21 -22.52
C LYS A 347 -74.36 -1.76 -23.63
N SER A 348 -73.31 -1.03 -23.99
CA SER A 348 -72.31 -1.51 -24.95
C SER A 348 -71.49 -2.65 -24.36
N GLY A 349 -71.17 -3.64 -25.19
CA GLY A 349 -70.20 -4.69 -24.92
C GLY A 349 -69.51 -5.11 -26.22
N TYR A 350 -68.39 -5.81 -26.12
CA TYR A 350 -67.72 -6.39 -27.28
C TYR A 350 -68.27 -7.79 -27.54
N TYR A 351 -68.58 -8.11 -28.78
CA TYR A 351 -69.18 -9.38 -29.14
C TYR A 351 -68.37 -10.04 -30.24
N ALA A 352 -68.29 -11.37 -30.21
CA ALA A 352 -67.65 -12.17 -31.25
C ALA A 352 -68.45 -13.45 -31.51
N ILE A 353 -68.72 -13.73 -32.78
CA ILE A 353 -69.28 -15.00 -33.23
C ILE A 353 -68.15 -15.90 -33.71
N THR A 354 -68.00 -17.06 -33.09
CA THR A 354 -66.96 -18.02 -33.46
C THR A 354 -67.48 -19.04 -34.47
N PRO A 355 -66.60 -19.63 -35.31
CA PRO A 355 -66.97 -20.74 -36.20
C PRO A 355 -67.51 -21.98 -35.47
N ALA A 356 -67.32 -22.06 -34.15
CA ALA A 356 -67.89 -23.12 -33.32
C ALA A 356 -69.38 -22.89 -32.97
N GLY A 357 -70.01 -21.82 -33.49
CA GLY A 357 -71.43 -21.51 -33.28
C GLY A 357 -71.72 -20.77 -31.99
N TRP A 358 -70.71 -20.18 -31.34
CA TRP A 358 -70.89 -19.40 -30.11
C TRP A 358 -70.89 -17.89 -30.38
N LEU A 359 -71.83 -17.18 -29.78
CA LEU A 359 -71.79 -15.74 -29.59
C LEU A 359 -71.28 -15.43 -28.18
N HIS A 360 -70.09 -14.87 -28.07
CA HIS A 360 -69.49 -14.43 -26.81
C HIS A 360 -69.64 -12.93 -26.62
N GLN A 361 -69.91 -12.51 -25.37
CA GLN A 361 -69.83 -11.13 -24.92
C GLN A 361 -68.59 -10.97 -24.04
N PHE A 362 -67.76 -9.99 -24.36
CA PHE A 362 -66.65 -9.51 -23.54
C PHE A 362 -66.92 -8.08 -23.08
N LYS A 363 -66.21 -7.68 -22.03
CA LYS A 363 -66.27 -6.32 -21.51
C LYS A 363 -65.61 -5.32 -22.47
N ASP A 364 -64.46 -5.68 -23.01
CA ASP A 364 -63.61 -4.91 -23.91
C ASP A 364 -62.94 -5.86 -24.95
N ASN A 365 -62.15 -5.29 -25.87
CA ASN A 365 -61.36 -6.01 -26.88
C ASN A 365 -59.87 -5.87 -26.56
N ASP A 366 -59.47 -6.27 -25.35
CA ASP A 366 -58.12 -6.13 -24.83
C ASP A 366 -57.61 -7.49 -24.32
N ASP A 367 -56.84 -8.17 -25.16
CA ASP A 367 -56.27 -9.48 -24.87
C ASP A 367 -54.98 -9.39 -24.02
N PHE A 368 -54.44 -8.19 -23.81
CA PHE A 368 -53.08 -8.00 -23.27
C PHE A 368 -53.06 -7.51 -21.83
N HIS A 369 -53.94 -6.58 -21.44
CA HIS A 369 -53.92 -6.03 -20.08
C HIS A 369 -54.80 -6.78 -19.09
N LYS A 370 -55.76 -7.57 -19.57
CA LYS A 370 -56.64 -8.41 -18.74
C LYS A 370 -56.85 -9.76 -19.40
N GLU A 371 -57.08 -10.79 -18.59
CA GLU A 371 -57.48 -12.09 -19.12
C GLU A 371 -58.87 -11.97 -19.79
N PRO A 372 -59.00 -12.25 -21.10
CA PRO A 372 -60.27 -12.15 -21.78
C PRO A 372 -61.20 -13.29 -21.32
N SER A 373 -62.24 -12.92 -20.58
CA SER A 373 -63.26 -13.88 -20.09
C SER A 373 -64.64 -13.48 -20.60
N PRO A 374 -65.38 -14.38 -21.28
CA PRO A 374 -66.73 -14.07 -21.74
C PRO A 374 -67.69 -13.83 -20.56
N GLU A 375 -68.28 -12.65 -20.48
CA GLU A 375 -69.37 -12.35 -19.53
C GLU A 375 -70.64 -13.15 -19.86
N LYS A 376 -70.86 -13.41 -21.16
CA LYS A 376 -72.00 -14.17 -21.70
C LYS A 376 -71.60 -15.01 -22.90
N SER A 377 -72.20 -16.18 -23.03
CA SER A 377 -71.94 -17.10 -24.12
C SER A 377 -73.24 -17.76 -24.54
N ILE A 378 -73.69 -17.50 -25.76
CA ILE A 378 -74.93 -18.06 -26.32
C ILE A 378 -74.55 -19.01 -27.45
N TYR A 379 -75.06 -20.25 -27.40
CA TYR A 379 -74.88 -21.21 -28.48
C TYR A 379 -75.96 -20.95 -29.54
N LEU A 380 -75.54 -20.49 -30.72
CA LEU A 380 -76.42 -20.03 -31.77
C LEU A 380 -77.25 -21.15 -32.42
N PRO A 381 -76.73 -22.37 -32.65
CA PRO A 381 -77.54 -23.47 -33.22
C PRO A 381 -78.78 -23.85 -32.40
N ASP A 382 -78.77 -23.62 -31.09
CA ASP A 382 -79.92 -23.85 -30.19
C ASP A 382 -80.76 -22.58 -29.94
N SER A 383 -80.46 -21.49 -30.65
CA SER A 383 -81.09 -20.18 -30.45
C SER A 383 -82.05 -19.85 -31.59
N THR A 384 -83.04 -19.00 -31.30
CA THR A 384 -83.97 -18.46 -32.32
C THR A 384 -83.72 -16.97 -32.48
N ILE A 385 -83.51 -16.53 -33.71
CA ILE A 385 -83.34 -15.12 -34.06
C ILE A 385 -84.69 -14.49 -34.44
N GLY A 386 -84.93 -13.25 -33.98
CA GLY A 386 -86.07 -12.44 -34.38
C GLY A 386 -85.68 -11.41 -35.45
N ALA A 387 -86.68 -10.89 -36.17
CA ALA A 387 -86.47 -9.97 -37.29
C ALA A 387 -85.68 -8.70 -36.90
N VAL A 388 -84.97 -8.14 -37.88
CA VAL A 388 -84.28 -6.85 -37.75
C VAL A 388 -85.31 -5.72 -37.82
N ASP A 389 -85.32 -4.85 -36.81
CA ASP A 389 -86.12 -3.62 -36.75
C ASP A 389 -85.18 -2.41 -36.64
N GLY A 390 -84.91 -1.77 -37.79
CA GLY A 390 -83.96 -0.68 -37.91
C GLY A 390 -82.54 -1.10 -37.50
N GLN A 391 -82.11 -0.67 -36.31
CA GLN A 391 -80.80 -1.02 -35.74
C GLN A 391 -80.87 -2.19 -34.73
N LYS A 392 -82.06 -2.71 -34.45
CA LYS A 392 -82.31 -3.65 -33.35
C LYS A 392 -82.64 -5.03 -33.88
N PHE A 393 -82.25 -6.05 -33.14
CA PHE A 393 -82.62 -7.44 -33.37
C PHE A 393 -82.66 -8.19 -32.05
N THR A 394 -83.29 -9.37 -32.03
CA THR A 394 -83.44 -10.16 -30.80
C THR A 394 -82.94 -11.58 -31.01
N ILE A 395 -82.26 -12.13 -29.99
CA ILE A 395 -81.87 -13.54 -29.95
C ILE A 395 -82.52 -14.17 -28.73
N LYS A 396 -83.27 -15.25 -28.91
CA LYS A 396 -83.76 -16.10 -27.83
C LYS A 396 -82.84 -17.30 -27.71
N GLY A 397 -82.11 -17.40 -26.62
CA GLY A 397 -81.12 -18.45 -26.43
C GLY A 397 -80.78 -18.67 -24.98
N LYS A 398 -80.06 -19.76 -24.71
CA LYS A 398 -79.59 -20.11 -23.38
C LYS A 398 -78.21 -19.50 -23.15
N ASP A 399 -78.08 -18.66 -22.12
CA ASP A 399 -76.78 -18.16 -21.66
C ASP A 399 -76.05 -19.29 -20.94
N SER A 400 -74.96 -19.74 -21.53
CA SER A 400 -74.09 -20.79 -21.00
C SER A 400 -72.82 -20.22 -20.39
N SER A 401 -72.80 -18.93 -20.02
CA SER A 401 -71.71 -18.36 -19.23
C SER A 401 -71.77 -18.79 -17.74
N GLY A 402 -70.60 -18.75 -17.09
CA GLY A 402 -70.43 -19.09 -15.67
C GLY A 402 -70.23 -20.58 -15.39
N ASN A 403 -70.17 -20.92 -14.10
CA ASN A 403 -69.81 -22.26 -13.62
C ASN A 403 -70.84 -23.32 -14.04
N LYS A 404 -70.43 -24.60 -14.07
CA LYS A 404 -71.25 -25.76 -14.49
C LYS A 404 -72.65 -25.84 -13.83
N LEU A 405 -72.81 -25.26 -12.63
CA LEU A 405 -74.09 -25.18 -11.93
C LEU A 405 -75.02 -24.10 -12.53
N SER A 406 -74.48 -22.93 -12.91
CA SER A 406 -75.19 -21.84 -13.61
C SER A 406 -75.72 -22.31 -14.97
N GLN A 407 -74.88 -23.02 -15.72
CA GLN A 407 -75.22 -23.55 -17.05
C GLN A 407 -76.38 -24.57 -17.03
N LYS A 408 -76.55 -25.35 -15.95
CA LYS A 408 -77.66 -26.31 -15.84
C LYS A 408 -79.00 -25.65 -15.50
N MET A 409 -78.97 -24.48 -14.86
CA MET A 409 -80.16 -23.74 -14.43
C MET A 409 -80.53 -22.59 -15.38
N SER A 410 -79.76 -22.32 -16.44
CA SER A 410 -80.08 -21.22 -17.35
C SER A 410 -81.31 -21.54 -18.22
N ILE A 411 -82.32 -20.68 -18.12
CA ILE A 411 -83.56 -20.71 -18.89
C ILE A 411 -83.36 -19.88 -20.16
N SER A 412 -83.91 -20.34 -21.29
CA SER A 412 -83.89 -19.60 -22.56
C SER A 412 -84.41 -18.18 -22.35
N SER A 413 -83.58 -17.20 -22.68
CA SER A 413 -83.83 -15.79 -22.44
C SER A 413 -83.78 -15.02 -23.76
N GLU A 414 -84.70 -14.05 -23.90
CA GLU A 414 -84.68 -13.10 -25.00
C GLU A 414 -83.69 -11.97 -24.72
N PHE A 415 -82.68 -11.84 -25.58
CA PHE A 415 -81.68 -10.79 -25.59
C PHE A 415 -81.97 -9.81 -26.72
N GLN A 416 -82.10 -8.53 -26.40
CA GLN A 416 -82.32 -7.46 -27.39
C GLN A 416 -81.00 -6.74 -27.64
N PHE A 417 -80.54 -6.78 -28.88
CA PHE A 417 -79.32 -6.13 -29.34
C PHE A 417 -79.67 -4.91 -30.18
N LYS A 418 -78.76 -3.94 -30.20
CA LYS A 418 -78.78 -2.76 -31.06
C LYS A 418 -77.38 -2.56 -31.62
N ALA A 419 -77.26 -2.60 -32.94
CA ALA A 419 -76.02 -2.30 -33.64
C ALA A 419 -75.86 -0.77 -33.86
N HIS A 420 -74.68 -0.34 -34.26
CA HIS A 420 -74.40 1.07 -34.55
C HIS A 420 -75.17 1.60 -35.76
N THR A 421 -75.39 0.76 -36.77
CA THR A 421 -76.14 1.09 -37.98
C THR A 421 -77.13 -0.02 -38.33
N GLY A 422 -78.15 0.31 -39.15
CA GLY A 422 -79.09 -0.71 -39.63
C GLY A 422 -78.43 -1.75 -40.52
N ALA A 423 -77.43 -1.35 -41.31
CA ALA A 423 -76.64 -2.26 -42.13
C ALA A 423 -75.83 -3.25 -41.27
N ASP A 424 -75.27 -2.80 -40.15
CA ASP A 424 -74.57 -3.69 -39.23
C ASP A 424 -75.55 -4.65 -38.53
N ALA A 425 -76.74 -4.17 -38.15
CA ALA A 425 -77.77 -5.04 -37.58
C ALA A 425 -78.17 -6.17 -38.55
N VAL A 426 -78.26 -5.87 -39.85
CA VAL A 426 -78.50 -6.87 -40.90
C VAL A 426 -77.33 -7.86 -41.00
N LYS A 427 -76.07 -7.39 -41.05
CA LYS A 427 -74.88 -8.28 -41.12
C LYS A 427 -74.78 -9.23 -39.94
N TRP A 428 -74.95 -8.71 -38.72
CA TRP A 428 -74.98 -9.54 -37.51
C TRP A 428 -76.13 -10.54 -37.56
N HIS A 429 -77.32 -10.10 -37.98
CA HIS A 429 -78.49 -10.96 -38.08
C HIS A 429 -78.32 -12.09 -39.10
N GLU A 430 -77.77 -11.81 -40.29
CA GLU A 430 -77.50 -12.81 -41.33
C GLU A 430 -76.56 -13.92 -40.81
N ILE A 431 -75.42 -13.54 -40.22
CA ILE A 431 -74.46 -14.52 -39.68
C ILE A 431 -75.07 -15.34 -38.53
N ILE A 432 -75.88 -14.71 -37.67
CA ILE A 432 -76.57 -15.43 -36.59
C ILE A 432 -77.64 -16.37 -37.15
N ALA A 433 -78.40 -15.94 -38.16
CA ALA A 433 -79.42 -16.75 -38.80
C ALA A 433 -78.81 -17.99 -39.45
N ASP A 434 -77.70 -17.84 -40.16
CA ASP A 434 -76.96 -18.94 -40.80
C ASP A 434 -76.46 -19.96 -39.76
N MET A 435 -75.90 -19.47 -38.64
CA MET A 435 -75.44 -20.32 -37.53
C MET A 435 -76.60 -21.01 -36.79
N SER A 436 -77.75 -20.31 -36.65
CA SER A 436 -78.96 -20.85 -35.99
C SER A 436 -79.69 -21.89 -36.86
N ALA A 437 -79.54 -21.81 -38.19
CA ALA A 437 -80.08 -22.77 -39.14
C ALA A 437 -79.27 -24.08 -39.24
N GLY A 438 -78.21 -24.24 -38.43
CA GLY A 438 -77.40 -25.46 -38.36
C GLY A 438 -76.39 -25.63 -39.50
N GLN A 439 -76.13 -24.59 -40.31
CA GLN A 439 -75.06 -24.62 -41.31
C GLN A 439 -73.70 -24.39 -40.65
N SER A 440 -73.20 -25.39 -39.92
CA SER A 440 -71.78 -25.41 -39.54
C SER A 440 -70.94 -25.66 -40.80
N THR A 441 -70.23 -24.66 -41.30
CA THR A 441 -69.28 -24.80 -42.41
C THR A 441 -67.99 -25.51 -41.97
N SER A 442 -68.11 -26.77 -41.54
CA SER A 442 -66.97 -27.64 -41.29
C SER A 442 -66.48 -28.26 -42.60
N LEU A 443 -65.69 -27.53 -43.38
CA LEU A 443 -64.87 -28.15 -44.42
C LEU A 443 -63.63 -28.79 -43.77
N PRO A 444 -63.34 -30.09 -44.01
CA PRO A 444 -62.10 -30.70 -43.56
C PRO A 444 -60.95 -30.22 -44.44
N THR A 445 -60.23 -29.19 -44.00
CA THR A 445 -58.95 -28.82 -44.61
C THR A 445 -57.82 -29.43 -43.78
N SER A 446 -57.14 -30.43 -44.34
CA SER A 446 -55.87 -30.94 -43.83
C SER A 446 -54.80 -29.86 -44.01
N PRO A 447 -54.10 -29.38 -42.95
CA PRO A 447 -52.95 -28.51 -43.15
C PRO A 447 -51.70 -29.37 -43.25
N VAL A 448 -51.09 -29.41 -44.44
CA VAL A 448 -49.65 -29.63 -44.57
C VAL A 448 -49.00 -28.28 -44.25
N GLU A 449 -48.65 -28.07 -42.99
CA GLU A 449 -47.75 -26.98 -42.61
C GLU A 449 -46.61 -27.57 -41.79
N SER A 450 -45.41 -27.41 -42.34
CA SER A 450 -44.13 -27.91 -41.86
C SER A 450 -43.92 -27.49 -40.40
N ARG A 451 -43.86 -28.48 -39.50
CA ARG A 451 -43.47 -28.31 -38.11
C ARG A 451 -42.02 -27.80 -38.03
N ASN A 452 -41.83 -26.48 -37.95
CA ASN A 452 -40.70 -25.92 -37.23
C ASN A 452 -41.19 -25.52 -35.84
N ILE A 453 -41.14 -26.48 -34.92
CA ILE A 453 -41.43 -26.26 -33.50
C ILE A 453 -40.14 -25.71 -32.90
N THR A 454 -40.07 -24.40 -32.69
CA THR A 454 -39.16 -23.82 -31.70
C THR A 454 -39.91 -23.82 -30.38
N PRO A 455 -39.45 -24.53 -29.33
CA PRO A 455 -40.06 -24.40 -28.01
C PRO A 455 -39.95 -22.95 -27.53
N ILE A 456 -40.96 -22.46 -26.81
CA ILE A 456 -40.87 -21.20 -26.07
C ILE A 456 -39.76 -21.40 -25.02
N ALA A 457 -38.53 -21.05 -25.38
CA ALA A 457 -37.39 -21.11 -24.50
C ALA A 457 -37.43 -19.91 -23.57
N THR A 458 -38.00 -20.10 -22.39
CA THR A 458 -37.62 -19.32 -21.21
C THR A 458 -36.17 -19.68 -20.90
N HIS A 459 -35.21 -18.92 -21.45
CA HIS A 459 -33.79 -19.10 -21.19
C HIS A 459 -33.53 -19.05 -19.67
N THR A 460 -33.36 -20.21 -19.06
CA THR A 460 -32.64 -20.40 -17.80
C THR A 460 -31.55 -21.40 -18.14
N GLU A 461 -30.34 -20.91 -18.38
CA GLU A 461 -29.22 -21.75 -18.78
C GLU A 461 -28.28 -21.92 -17.57
N ALA A 462 -28.20 -23.16 -17.09
CA ALA A 462 -27.18 -23.63 -16.16
C ALA A 462 -26.10 -24.42 -16.95
N PRO A 463 -24.85 -24.50 -16.46
CA PRO A 463 -23.68 -24.69 -17.30
C PRO A 463 -23.30 -26.17 -17.45
N ALA A 464 -22.65 -26.52 -18.56
CA ALA A 464 -21.96 -27.80 -18.71
C ALA A 464 -20.56 -27.60 -19.30
N SER A 465 -19.57 -28.01 -18.51
CA SER A 465 -18.17 -28.20 -18.86
C SER A 465 -17.97 -29.40 -19.79
N THR A 466 -16.97 -29.36 -20.68
CA THR A 466 -16.21 -30.57 -21.08
C THR A 466 -14.84 -30.22 -21.68
N VAL A 467 -13.83 -30.97 -21.21
CA VAL A 467 -12.44 -31.09 -21.67
C VAL A 467 -12.38 -32.09 -22.85
N PRO A 468 -11.47 -31.97 -23.83
CA PRO A 468 -11.35 -32.92 -24.94
C PRO A 468 -10.26 -33.99 -24.71
N PRO A 469 -10.34 -35.18 -25.34
CA PRO A 469 -9.19 -36.05 -25.55
C PRO A 469 -8.71 -36.05 -27.01
N ALA A 470 -7.40 -36.27 -27.14
CA ALA A 470 -6.63 -36.35 -28.37
C ALA A 470 -6.69 -37.73 -29.04
N GLN A 471 -6.46 -37.77 -30.35
CA GLN A 471 -5.71 -38.83 -31.05
C GLN A 471 -5.33 -38.41 -32.50
N GLU A 472 -4.46 -39.20 -33.12
CA GLU A 472 -3.22 -38.82 -33.83
C GLU A 472 -3.22 -39.15 -35.35
N SER A 473 -2.22 -38.58 -36.06
CA SER A 473 -1.68 -38.93 -37.40
C SER A 473 -2.50 -38.58 -38.67
N GLY A 474 -1.96 -38.01 -39.75
CA GLY A 474 -0.61 -37.54 -40.09
C GLY A 474 -0.48 -37.25 -41.62
N VAL A 475 0.43 -36.33 -42.00
CA VAL A 475 1.27 -36.31 -43.25
C VAL A 475 0.51 -36.00 -44.58
N VAL A 476 0.86 -35.11 -45.54
CA VAL A 476 2.08 -34.44 -46.04
C VAL A 476 1.69 -33.15 -46.82
N THR A 477 2.71 -32.33 -47.13
CA THR A 477 2.91 -31.43 -48.32
C THR A 477 2.39 -29.98 -48.30
N SER A 478 3.33 -29.05 -48.06
CA SER A 478 3.50 -27.79 -48.82
C SER A 478 4.15 -28.10 -50.18
N PRO A 479 3.99 -27.26 -51.24
CA PRO A 479 4.89 -26.11 -51.48
C PRO A 479 4.13 -24.91 -52.16
N THR A 480 4.37 -23.62 -51.90
CA THR A 480 5.52 -22.76 -52.27
C THR A 480 5.00 -21.51 -53.00
N GLU A 481 5.78 -20.43 -52.85
CA GLU A 481 5.98 -19.30 -53.78
C GLU A 481 5.23 -17.96 -53.59
N SER A 482 5.96 -17.05 -52.93
CA SER A 482 6.60 -15.87 -53.54
C SER A 482 5.75 -14.87 -54.34
N GLY A 483 5.75 -13.62 -53.85
CA GLY A 483 5.47 -12.45 -54.68
C GLY A 483 5.73 -11.13 -53.95
N LYS A 484 6.95 -10.60 -54.08
CA LYS A 484 7.33 -9.24 -53.68
C LYS A 484 6.73 -8.20 -54.65
N ALA A 485 6.46 -7.02 -54.09
CA ALA A 485 6.93 -5.70 -54.55
C ALA A 485 5.84 -4.65 -54.88
N ALA A 486 5.99 -3.51 -54.18
CA ALA A 486 5.91 -2.12 -54.67
C ALA A 486 4.54 -1.59 -55.14
N GLN A 487 4.21 -0.30 -55.08
CA GLN A 487 4.65 0.91 -54.38
C GLN A 487 3.71 2.01 -54.94
N ALA A 488 3.59 3.13 -54.20
CA ALA A 488 2.97 4.40 -54.59
C ALA A 488 1.43 4.45 -54.58
N ALA A 489 0.74 5.55 -54.34
CA ALA A 489 0.96 6.83 -53.65
C ALA A 489 -0.23 7.71 -54.09
N HIS A 490 -0.96 8.30 -53.16
CA HIS A 490 -1.85 9.47 -53.37
C HIS A 490 -2.34 9.86 -51.97
N GLY A 491 -2.33 11.10 -51.50
CA GLY A 491 -1.92 12.39 -52.01
C GLY A 491 -2.22 13.40 -50.88
N SER A 492 -1.32 14.35 -50.66
CA SER A 492 -1.54 15.55 -49.82
C SER A 492 -2.54 16.51 -50.51
N PRO A 493 -2.83 17.75 -50.03
CA PRO A 493 -2.46 18.47 -48.79
C PRO A 493 -3.61 19.29 -48.16
N ILE A 494 -3.33 20.01 -47.06
CA ILE A 494 -3.58 21.47 -46.91
C ILE A 494 -2.81 21.99 -45.68
N ALA A 495 -2.14 23.12 -45.89
CA ALA A 495 -1.35 23.90 -44.94
C ALA A 495 -2.21 24.97 -44.23
N THR A 496 -1.77 25.51 -43.08
CA THR A 496 -1.50 26.96 -42.88
C THR A 496 -0.67 27.16 -41.59
N GLN A 497 0.21 28.16 -41.66
CA GLN A 497 1.33 28.56 -40.81
C GLN A 497 0.94 29.27 -39.50
N ALA A 498 1.83 29.30 -38.50
CA ALA A 498 2.67 30.48 -38.18
C ALA A 498 3.51 30.31 -36.89
N SER A 499 4.83 30.48 -37.03
CA SER A 499 5.79 30.88 -35.97
C SER A 499 6.17 32.36 -36.18
N PRO A 500 6.86 33.02 -35.21
CA PRO A 500 8.32 33.18 -35.28
C PRO A 500 9.01 32.97 -33.91
N ALA A 501 10.12 32.22 -33.78
CA ALA A 501 11.54 32.52 -34.10
C ALA A 501 12.22 33.46 -33.07
N GLN A 502 13.51 33.40 -32.70
CA GLN A 502 14.67 32.46 -32.75
C GLN A 502 15.87 33.31 -32.29
N ALA A 503 16.88 32.76 -31.58
CA ALA A 503 18.31 33.12 -31.77
C ALA A 503 19.25 32.32 -30.83
N ALA A 504 20.16 31.55 -31.45
CA ALA A 504 21.46 31.12 -30.90
C ALA A 504 22.58 32.02 -31.52
N PRO A 505 23.86 31.91 -31.13
CA PRO A 505 24.80 30.87 -31.68
C PRO A 505 25.94 30.52 -30.68
N ALA A 506 27.07 29.87 -30.98
CA ALA A 506 27.47 28.60 -31.64
C ALA A 506 29.02 28.46 -31.45
N GLN A 507 29.59 27.29 -31.81
CA GLN A 507 31.02 26.94 -32.06
C GLN A 507 31.86 26.44 -30.86
N GLY A 508 32.72 25.40 -30.95
CA GLY A 508 33.10 24.47 -32.02
C GLY A 508 34.37 23.65 -31.67
N LEU A 509 34.42 22.39 -32.15
CA LEU A 509 35.57 21.59 -32.63
C LEU A 509 36.74 21.17 -31.69
N ALA A 510 36.95 19.85 -31.60
CA ALA A 510 38.12 19.10 -32.12
C ALA A 510 38.65 18.00 -31.18
N ALA A 511 38.79 16.79 -31.73
CA ALA A 511 39.61 15.69 -31.21
C ALA A 511 40.86 15.54 -32.10
N PRO A 512 41.93 14.91 -31.58
CA PRO A 512 42.56 13.85 -32.37
C PRO A 512 42.94 12.62 -31.55
N ASN A 513 43.33 11.60 -32.32
CA ASN A 513 43.46 10.19 -32.01
C ASN A 513 44.93 9.77 -31.80
N GLN A 514 45.12 8.55 -31.30
CA GLN A 514 46.28 7.63 -31.45
C GLN A 514 47.27 7.40 -30.30
N ASN A 515 47.08 6.24 -29.65
CA ASN A 515 47.90 5.01 -29.72
C ASN A 515 49.29 4.91 -29.04
N THR A 516 49.61 3.65 -28.68
CA THR A 516 50.80 3.08 -28.00
C THR A 516 50.77 3.17 -26.46
N GLY A 517 51.00 2.14 -25.67
CA GLY A 517 51.40 0.76 -25.91
C GLY A 517 52.09 0.22 -24.65
N LEU A 518 51.55 -0.88 -24.10
CA LEU A 518 52.21 -1.98 -23.38
C LEU A 518 53.01 -1.74 -22.07
N ALA A 519 52.56 -2.48 -21.04
CA ALA A 519 53.34 -3.28 -20.07
C ALA A 519 54.22 -2.55 -19.03
N ARG A 520 54.61 -3.12 -17.88
CA ARG A 520 54.13 -4.14 -16.90
C ARG A 520 55.26 -4.12 -15.85
N SER A 521 54.94 -4.31 -14.55
CA SER A 521 55.84 -4.68 -13.43
C SER A 521 56.97 -3.67 -13.07
N SER A 522 57.53 -3.57 -11.86
CA SER A 522 57.32 -4.08 -10.50
C SER A 522 58.40 -3.44 -9.60
N SER A 523 58.11 -3.30 -8.30
CA SER A 523 59.03 -3.49 -7.14
C SER A 523 60.32 -2.66 -6.93
N GLY A 524 60.51 -2.24 -5.67
CA GLY A 524 61.82 -2.06 -5.00
C GLY A 524 62.09 -0.62 -4.55
N ALA A 525 61.94 -0.29 -3.25
CA ALA A 525 63.04 -0.26 -2.26
C ALA A 525 64.22 0.60 -2.74
N GLY A 526 64.51 1.79 -2.22
CA GLY A 526 64.69 2.14 -0.81
C GLY A 526 66.18 2.39 -0.60
N ASP A 527 66.62 3.65 -0.50
CA ASP A 527 67.76 4.04 0.35
C ASP A 527 67.85 5.56 0.50
N GLY A 528 68.18 6.00 1.71
CA GLY A 528 68.13 7.41 2.14
C GLY A 528 69.41 8.21 1.92
N LYS A 529 69.29 9.54 1.90
CA LYS A 529 70.33 10.48 2.34
C LYS A 529 69.70 11.72 2.98
N HIS A 530 70.14 12.02 4.20
CA HIS A 530 69.82 13.21 4.99
C HIS A 530 70.53 14.46 4.46
N TYR A 531 69.87 15.62 4.53
CA TYR A 531 70.50 16.92 4.81
C TYR A 531 69.55 17.77 5.67
N HIS A 532 70.10 18.34 6.75
CA HIS A 532 69.48 19.27 7.70
C HIS A 532 69.61 20.72 7.19
N SER A 533 68.56 21.54 7.32
CA SER A 533 68.57 22.94 7.82
C SER A 533 67.18 23.58 7.65
N GLY A 534 66.64 24.20 8.70
CA GLY A 534 65.48 25.12 8.64
C GLY A 534 65.94 26.59 8.79
N PRO A 535 65.10 27.54 9.22
CA PRO A 535 63.69 27.79 8.91
C PRO A 535 63.42 29.26 8.43
N ALA A 536 62.14 29.60 8.23
CA ALA A 536 61.52 30.94 8.01
C ALA A 536 61.50 31.42 6.53
N THR A 537 60.49 32.08 5.98
CA THR A 537 59.41 32.96 6.48
C THR A 537 58.21 32.90 5.52
N ASN A 538 56.96 32.94 6.02
CA ASN A 538 55.76 33.20 5.19
C ASN A 538 55.06 34.45 5.74
N GLU A 539 55.08 35.53 4.97
CA GLU A 539 54.26 36.73 5.17
C GLU A 539 53.51 37.04 3.86
N LEU A 540 52.40 37.79 4.01
CA LEU A 540 51.49 38.37 3.02
C LEU A 540 50.30 37.45 2.62
N GLY A 541 49.04 37.89 2.72
CA GLY A 541 48.50 39.20 3.09
C GLY A 541 46.97 39.16 3.07
N GLU A 542 46.37 40.05 3.85
CA GLU A 542 44.93 40.27 3.99
C GLU A 542 44.26 40.54 2.64
N ARG A 543 43.05 40.00 2.43
CA ARG A 543 42.15 40.40 1.34
C ARG A 543 40.84 40.89 1.92
N GLU A 544 40.66 42.19 1.74
CA GLU A 544 39.52 43.02 2.07
C GLU A 544 38.29 42.70 1.21
N TYR A 545 37.12 42.70 1.83
CA TYR A 545 35.81 42.52 1.20
C TYR A 545 35.32 43.83 0.58
N VAL A 546 35.02 43.85 -0.72
CA VAL A 546 34.26 44.93 -1.36
C VAL A 546 32.82 44.47 -1.59
N ALA A 547 31.90 45.11 -0.88
CA ALA A 547 30.46 45.03 -1.13
C ALA A 547 30.08 45.84 -2.37
N LYS A 548 29.28 45.26 -3.27
CA LYS A 548 28.60 45.98 -4.35
C LYS A 548 27.23 46.46 -3.86
N GLN A 549 26.99 47.76 -3.98
CA GLN A 549 25.65 48.34 -4.18
C GLN A 549 25.30 48.28 -5.66
#